data_AF-Q97M58-F1
#
_entry.id   AF-Q97M58-F1
#
_cell.length_a   1.000
_cell.length_b   1.000
_cell.length_c   1.000
_cell.angle_alpha   90.00
_cell.angle_beta   90.00
_cell.angle_gamma   90.00
#
_symmetry.space_group_name_H-M   'P 1'
#
loop_
_entity.id
_entity.type
_entity.pdbx_description
1 polymer ?
#
loop_
_entity_poly.entity_id
_entity_poly.type
_entity_poly.pdbx_seq_one_letter_code
_entity_poly.pdbx_strand_id
1 'polypeptide(L)'
;MSRENHYVKEIKSKTSIEGIRNSELASFEENFSKALDDEGMTKGEYINITHTNMKDLSEDTIRKIDRINQSVEMPNNDTLMSKVILENAYKNCINNGEFSDTVGNCITRAQDMQDCYSYDDYYKKLGLNYINWDGTVSVYTNPDTQALYIERFTSEDTEDYVVHSYGGTIDEDVKMAQNVLGLDARSTFKMDSPYLGTGVTKDIDGGIGKLEFMTKKEISVKYMMEQLFINLKEVVVKKY
;
A
#
# COMPACT_ATOMS: atom_id res chain seq x y z
N MET A 1 -15.70 13.24 32.70
CA MET A 1 -15.37 13.19 31.26
C MET A 1 -14.02 13.86 31.08
N SER A 2 -12.99 13.09 30.73
CA SER A 2 -11.67 13.64 30.37
C SER A 2 -11.83 14.47 29.10
N ARG A 3 -11.39 15.73 29.09
CA ARG A 3 -11.30 16.54 27.86
C ARG A 3 -10.16 15.96 27.03
N GLU A 4 -10.51 15.45 25.85
CA GLU A 4 -9.51 15.01 24.89
C GLU A 4 -8.57 16.18 24.53
N ASN A 5 -7.27 15.92 24.56
CA ASN A 5 -6.23 16.92 24.31
C ASN A 5 -6.37 17.44 22.86
N HIS A 6 -6.23 18.76 22.65
CA HIS A 6 -6.41 19.37 21.32
C HIS A 6 -5.43 18.83 20.29
N TYR A 7 -4.20 18.47 20.69
CA TYR A 7 -3.23 17.82 19.82
C TYR A 7 -3.71 16.44 19.37
N VAL A 8 -4.30 15.65 20.28
CA VAL A 8 -4.87 14.34 19.94
C VAL A 8 -6.01 14.49 18.93
N LYS A 9 -6.87 15.49 19.13
CA LYS A 9 -7.96 15.78 18.19
C LYS A 9 -7.45 16.21 16.80
N GLU A 10 -6.41 17.03 16.76
CA GLU A 10 -5.79 17.46 15.50
C GLU A 10 -5.15 16.28 14.76
N ILE A 11 -4.40 15.44 15.48
CA ILE A 11 -3.79 14.22 14.95
C ILE A 11 -4.87 13.31 14.35
N LYS A 12 -5.93 13.00 15.12
CA LYS A 12 -7.11 12.26 14.63
C LYS A 12 -7.65 12.81 13.33
N SER A 13 -7.87 14.13 13.28
CA SER A 13 -8.49 14.75 12.13
C SER A 13 -7.65 14.66 10.86
N LYS A 14 -6.32 14.54 10.98
CA LYS A 14 -5.41 14.42 9.83
C LYS A 14 -5.13 12.98 9.44
N THR A 15 -5.26 12.05 10.38
CA THR A 15 -4.86 10.65 10.16
C THR A 15 -5.98 9.65 10.28
N SER A 16 -7.22 10.05 10.57
CA SER A 16 -8.37 9.16 10.42
C SER A 16 -8.77 9.03 8.95
N ILE A 17 -9.48 7.96 8.59
CA ILE A 17 -9.89 7.74 7.20
C ILE A 17 -10.91 8.80 6.77
N GLU A 18 -11.75 9.27 7.70
CA GLU A 18 -12.64 10.40 7.49
C GLU A 18 -11.85 11.69 7.28
N GLY A 19 -10.79 11.91 8.06
CA GLY A 19 -9.86 13.02 7.89
C GLY A 19 -9.26 13.07 6.48
N ILE A 20 -8.76 11.93 6.02
CA ILE A 20 -8.18 11.78 4.68
C ILE A 20 -9.25 11.98 3.60
N ARG A 21 -10.45 11.39 3.74
CA ARG A 21 -11.56 11.58 2.78
C ARG A 21 -12.04 13.01 2.67
N ASN A 22 -11.89 13.79 3.75
CA ASN A 22 -12.22 15.21 3.76
C ASN A 22 -11.06 16.08 3.26
N SER A 23 -9.90 15.50 2.96
CA SER A 23 -8.80 16.22 2.31
C SER A 23 -9.06 16.37 0.81
N GLU A 24 -8.53 17.42 0.20
CA GLU A 24 -8.61 17.64 -1.26
C GLU A 24 -7.54 16.82 -2.03
N LEU A 25 -7.00 15.76 -1.42
CA LEU A 25 -5.93 14.95 -2.02
C LEU A 25 -6.50 13.96 -3.04
N ALA A 26 -5.97 14.03 -4.26
CA ALA A 26 -6.35 13.11 -5.33
C ALA A 26 -6.08 11.65 -4.93
N SER A 27 -7.11 10.83 -5.07
CA SER A 27 -7.07 9.40 -4.76
C SER A 27 -6.34 8.60 -5.84
N PHE A 28 -6.03 7.34 -5.53
CA PHE A 28 -5.52 6.39 -6.52
C PHE A 28 -6.45 6.27 -7.73
N GLU A 29 -7.75 6.04 -7.52
CA GLU A 29 -8.68 5.79 -8.63
C GLU A 29 -8.81 7.01 -9.55
N GLU A 30 -8.75 8.23 -9.00
CA GLU A 30 -8.80 9.47 -9.80
C GLU A 30 -7.57 9.63 -10.69
N ASN A 31 -6.36 9.51 -10.11
CA ASN A 31 -5.11 9.61 -10.88
C ASN A 31 -4.99 8.49 -11.91
N PHE A 32 -5.33 7.26 -11.48
CA PHE A 32 -5.23 6.07 -12.30
C PHE A 32 -6.22 6.08 -13.47
N SER A 33 -7.48 6.47 -13.25
CA SER A 33 -8.49 6.55 -14.31
C SER A 33 -8.10 7.58 -15.38
N LYS A 34 -7.60 8.74 -14.94
CA LYS A 34 -7.11 9.77 -15.86
C LYS A 34 -5.93 9.27 -16.69
N ALA A 35 -4.96 8.58 -16.06
CA ALA A 35 -3.79 8.06 -16.75
C ALA A 35 -4.13 6.95 -17.75
N LEU A 36 -5.13 6.11 -17.44
CA LEU A 36 -5.68 5.14 -18.38
C LEU A 36 -6.26 5.81 -19.62
N ASP A 37 -7.06 6.87 -19.43
CA ASP A 37 -7.64 7.64 -20.52
C ASP A 37 -6.55 8.30 -21.40
N ASP A 38 -5.52 8.89 -20.77
CA ASP A 38 -4.39 9.53 -21.46
C ASP A 38 -3.58 8.53 -22.31
N GLU A 39 -3.48 7.27 -21.88
CA GLU A 39 -2.81 6.19 -22.64
C GLU A 39 -3.73 5.44 -23.61
N GLY A 40 -5.02 5.83 -23.66
CA GLY A 40 -6.04 5.19 -24.48
C GLY A 40 -6.25 3.71 -24.12
N MET A 41 -6.18 3.38 -22.83
CA MET A 41 -6.27 2.02 -22.31
C MET A 41 -7.48 1.89 -21.37
N THR A 42 -8.30 0.87 -21.58
CA THR A 42 -9.38 0.56 -20.64
C THR A 42 -8.85 -0.14 -19.38
N LYS A 43 -9.57 -0.01 -18.26
CA LYS A 43 -9.24 -0.73 -17.02
C LYS A 43 -9.18 -2.25 -17.23
N GLY A 44 -10.05 -2.81 -18.08
CA GLY A 44 -10.05 -4.24 -18.42
C GLY A 44 -8.82 -4.68 -19.20
N GLU A 45 -8.35 -3.88 -20.17
CA GLU A 45 -7.10 -4.13 -20.88
C GLU A 45 -5.90 -4.06 -19.92
N TYR A 46 -5.88 -3.05 -19.05
CA TYR A 46 -4.84 -2.91 -18.04
C TYR A 46 -4.78 -4.14 -17.12
N ILE A 47 -5.92 -4.59 -16.59
CA ILE A 47 -6.01 -5.80 -15.76
C ILE A 47 -5.43 -7.00 -16.51
N ASN A 48 -5.87 -7.24 -17.74
CA ASN A 48 -5.41 -8.40 -18.53
C ASN A 48 -3.89 -8.37 -18.79
N ILE A 49 -3.36 -7.19 -19.13
CA ILE A 49 -1.94 -7.02 -19.43
C ILE A 49 -1.09 -7.19 -18.16
N THR A 50 -1.49 -6.60 -17.04
CA THR A 50 -0.75 -6.70 -15.77
C THR A 50 -0.79 -8.11 -15.16
N HIS A 51 -1.74 -8.96 -15.58
CA HIS A 51 -1.77 -10.38 -15.22
C HIS A 51 -0.87 -11.26 -16.10
N THR A 52 -0.21 -10.68 -17.11
CA THR A 52 0.73 -11.37 -17.98
C THR A 52 2.16 -11.06 -17.52
N ASN A 53 3.03 -12.07 -17.48
CA ASN A 53 4.44 -11.86 -17.12
C ASN A 53 5.10 -10.85 -18.07
N MET A 54 5.94 -9.96 -17.53
CA MET A 54 6.54 -8.87 -18.31
C MET A 54 7.37 -9.37 -19.48
N LYS A 55 8.06 -10.52 -19.34
CA LYS A 55 8.85 -11.13 -20.42
C LYS A 55 8.02 -11.48 -21.66
N ASP A 56 6.70 -11.62 -21.49
CA ASP A 56 5.76 -12.00 -22.55
C ASP A 56 5.03 -10.75 -23.12
N LEU A 57 5.33 -9.55 -22.61
CA LEU A 57 4.81 -8.27 -23.08
C LEU A 57 5.79 -7.57 -24.04
N SER A 58 5.26 -6.72 -24.91
CA SER A 58 6.10 -5.83 -25.73
C SER A 58 6.70 -4.69 -24.89
N GLU A 59 7.86 -4.17 -25.30
CA GLU A 59 8.51 -3.03 -24.63
C GLU A 59 7.57 -1.81 -24.55
N ASP A 60 6.83 -1.51 -25.61
CA ASP A 60 5.86 -0.41 -25.63
C ASP A 60 4.75 -0.61 -24.59
N THR A 61 4.27 -1.85 -24.42
CA THR A 61 3.26 -2.18 -23.42
C THR A 61 3.82 -2.00 -22.01
N ILE A 62 5.05 -2.44 -21.74
CA ILE A 62 5.72 -2.25 -20.45
C ILE A 62 5.85 -0.75 -20.13
N ARG A 63 6.25 0.06 -21.12
CA ARG A 63 6.35 1.52 -20.95
C ARG A 63 5.00 2.19 -20.70
N LYS A 64 3.91 1.67 -21.29
CA LYS A 64 2.54 2.18 -21.02
C LYS A 64 2.14 1.91 -19.57
N ILE A 65 2.34 0.68 -19.09
CA ILE A 65 2.04 0.31 -17.69
C ILE A 65 2.82 1.21 -16.73
N ASP A 66 4.12 1.39 -16.98
CA ASP A 66 4.98 2.25 -16.17
C ASP A 66 4.47 3.70 -16.11
N ARG A 67 4.11 4.31 -17.25
CA ARG A 67 3.53 5.67 -17.27
C ARG A 67 2.21 5.77 -16.51
N ILE A 68 1.33 4.77 -16.64
CA ILE A 68 0.07 4.72 -15.89
C ILE A 68 0.37 4.68 -14.38
N ASN A 69 1.32 3.87 -13.95
CA ASN A 69 1.65 3.73 -12.53
C ASN A 69 2.40 4.94 -11.96
N GLN A 70 3.19 5.63 -12.78
CA GLN A 70 3.83 6.90 -12.42
C GLN A 70 2.85 8.08 -12.34
N SER A 71 1.58 7.92 -12.74
CA SER A 71 0.54 8.94 -12.50
C SER A 71 0.23 9.13 -11.02
N VAL A 72 0.55 8.13 -10.20
CA VAL A 72 0.45 8.18 -8.75
C VAL A 72 1.77 8.71 -8.23
N GLU A 73 1.78 9.98 -7.80
CA GLU A 73 3.00 10.66 -7.37
C GLU A 73 3.75 9.88 -6.27
N MET A 74 5.08 9.84 -6.40
CA MET A 74 5.97 9.32 -5.36
C MET A 74 5.71 10.05 -4.02
N PRO A 75 5.63 9.32 -2.90
CA PRO A 75 5.53 9.95 -1.59
C PRO A 75 6.81 10.73 -1.28
N ASN A 76 6.64 11.82 -0.54
CA ASN A 76 7.72 12.60 0.05
C ASN A 76 7.71 12.49 1.58
N ASN A 77 8.64 13.17 2.25
CA ASN A 77 8.81 13.10 3.69
C ASN A 77 7.59 13.57 4.53
N ASP A 78 6.70 14.36 3.92
CA ASP A 78 5.46 14.84 4.53
C ASP A 78 4.24 13.98 4.16
N THR A 79 4.40 13.00 3.27
CA THR A 79 3.30 12.16 2.82
C THR A 79 2.88 11.20 3.93
N LEU A 80 1.59 11.25 4.30
CA LEU A 80 1.04 10.28 5.23
C LEU A 80 0.97 8.91 4.55
N MET A 81 1.81 8.00 4.99
CA MET A 81 1.84 6.60 4.56
C MET A 81 0.90 5.74 5.40
N SER A 82 0.56 4.57 4.86
CA SER A 82 -0.36 3.60 5.44
C SER A 82 0.20 2.19 5.25
N LYS A 83 0.13 1.39 6.31
CA LYS A 83 0.49 -0.04 6.29
C LYS A 83 -0.51 -0.86 7.11
N VAL A 84 -0.86 -2.03 6.59
CA VAL A 84 -1.66 -3.01 7.35
C VAL A 84 -0.72 -3.82 8.25
N ILE A 85 -1.08 -3.92 9.53
CA ILE A 85 -0.36 -4.72 10.53
C ILE A 85 -1.33 -5.65 11.28
N LEU A 86 -0.77 -6.73 11.83
CA LEU A 86 -1.52 -7.68 12.65
C LEU A 86 -1.69 -7.22 14.10
N GLU A 87 -2.68 -7.80 14.79
CA GLU A 87 -2.94 -7.53 16.21
C GLU A 87 -1.72 -7.72 17.12
N ASN A 88 -0.88 -8.74 16.88
CA ASN A 88 0.30 -8.96 17.71
C ASN A 88 1.34 -7.84 17.55
N ALA A 89 1.57 -7.37 16.32
CA ALA A 89 2.44 -6.22 16.06
C ALA A 89 1.89 -4.98 16.76
N TYR A 90 0.58 -4.75 16.62
CA TYR A 90 -0.14 -3.69 17.35
C TYR A 90 0.01 -3.81 18.88
N LYS A 91 -0.19 -5.01 19.45
CA LYS A 91 -0.10 -5.26 20.90
C LYS A 91 1.30 -4.99 21.43
N ASN A 92 2.32 -5.40 20.68
CA ASN A 92 3.72 -5.12 21.03
C ASN A 92 3.97 -3.61 21.03
N CYS A 93 3.51 -2.91 20.00
CA CYS A 93 3.57 -1.45 19.90
C CYS A 93 2.96 -0.76 21.14
N ILE A 94 1.74 -1.13 21.56
CA ILE A 94 1.07 -0.46 22.69
C ILE A 94 1.56 -0.87 24.08
N ASN A 95 1.94 -2.13 24.28
CA ASN A 95 2.21 -2.68 25.61
C ASN A 95 3.66 -2.48 26.03
N ASN A 96 4.58 -2.63 25.08
CA ASN A 96 6.00 -2.57 25.37
C ASN A 96 6.60 -1.20 25.04
N GLY A 97 5.86 -0.34 24.34
CA GLY A 97 6.43 0.86 23.70
C GLY A 97 7.47 0.52 22.64
N GLU A 98 7.61 -0.76 22.29
CA GLU A 98 8.39 -1.30 21.18
C GLU A 98 7.57 -1.11 19.91
N PHE A 99 7.30 0.15 19.62
CA PHE A 99 7.01 0.55 18.26
C PHE A 99 8.23 0.18 17.43
N SER A 100 8.01 -0.51 16.32
CA SER A 100 9.05 -0.51 15.30
C SER A 100 9.21 0.95 14.90
N ASP A 101 10.31 1.58 15.31
CA ASP A 101 10.69 2.91 14.85
C ASP A 101 11.06 2.88 13.37
N THR A 102 10.95 1.72 12.74
CA THR A 102 11.12 1.51 11.32
C THR A 102 9.99 0.72 10.68
N VAL A 103 9.75 0.97 9.39
CA VAL A 103 8.85 0.18 8.55
C VAL A 103 9.62 -0.34 7.33
N GLY A 104 9.41 -1.60 6.98
CA GLY A 104 9.97 -2.23 5.77
C GLY A 104 8.91 -2.80 4.82
N ASN A 105 9.36 -3.15 3.61
CA ASN A 105 8.62 -3.77 2.51
C ASN A 105 7.60 -2.81 1.86
N CYS A 106 6.34 -3.25 1.77
CA CYS A 106 5.29 -2.59 1.01
C CYS A 106 4.50 -1.61 1.86
N ILE A 107 4.29 -0.41 1.33
CA ILE A 107 3.55 0.69 1.94
C ILE A 107 2.74 1.42 0.88
N THR A 108 1.64 2.07 1.28
CA THR A 108 0.78 2.84 0.37
C THR A 108 0.59 4.25 0.92
N ARG A 109 0.34 5.25 0.07
CA ARG A 109 -0.07 6.58 0.57
C ARG A 109 -1.45 6.47 1.20
N ALA A 110 -1.67 7.06 2.36
CA ALA A 110 -2.94 6.92 3.06
C ALA A 110 -4.13 7.47 2.25
N GLN A 111 -3.90 8.48 1.40
CA GLN A 111 -4.88 9.04 0.47
C GLN A 111 -5.33 8.05 -0.63
N ASP A 112 -4.52 7.05 -0.96
CA ASP A 112 -4.87 6.06 -1.97
C ASP A 112 -5.83 4.99 -1.44
N MET A 113 -6.07 4.99 -0.12
CA MET A 113 -6.97 4.08 0.60
C MET A 113 -8.33 4.72 0.93
N GLN A 114 -8.64 5.90 0.39
CA GLN A 114 -9.88 6.64 0.69
C GLN A 114 -11.16 5.86 0.42
N ASP A 115 -11.14 4.96 -0.56
CA ASP A 115 -12.23 4.07 -0.96
C ASP A 115 -12.28 2.75 -0.16
N CYS A 116 -11.45 2.58 0.88
CA CYS A 116 -11.51 1.45 1.80
C CYS A 116 -12.30 1.81 3.06
N TYR A 117 -13.55 1.33 3.14
CA TYR A 117 -14.51 1.64 4.21
C TYR A 117 -14.57 0.56 5.30
N SER A 118 -14.09 -0.63 5.00
CA SER A 118 -14.21 -1.82 5.83
C SER A 118 -12.93 -2.64 5.84
N TYR A 119 -12.81 -3.59 6.77
CA TYR A 119 -11.78 -4.63 6.71
C TYR A 119 -11.72 -5.28 5.32
N ASP A 120 -12.89 -5.63 4.79
CA ASP A 120 -13.01 -6.38 3.54
C ASP A 120 -12.42 -5.58 2.38
N ASP A 121 -12.59 -4.26 2.37
CA ASP A 121 -11.94 -3.41 1.36
C ASP A 121 -10.42 -3.45 1.46
N TYR A 122 -9.83 -3.35 2.66
CA TYR A 122 -8.38 -3.45 2.83
C TYR A 122 -7.87 -4.85 2.46
N TYR A 123 -8.54 -5.88 2.96
CA TYR A 123 -8.21 -7.27 2.68
C TYR A 123 -8.24 -7.57 1.19
N LYS A 124 -9.28 -7.09 0.49
CA LYS A 124 -9.47 -7.32 -0.93
C LYS A 124 -8.50 -6.52 -1.79
N LYS A 125 -8.44 -5.21 -1.58
CA LYS A 125 -7.71 -4.29 -2.45
C LYS A 125 -6.20 -4.30 -2.22
N LEU A 126 -5.72 -4.86 -1.11
CA LEU A 126 -4.29 -5.09 -0.89
C LEU A 126 -3.90 -6.56 -1.14
N GLY A 127 -4.82 -7.40 -1.61
CA GLY A 127 -4.54 -8.79 -1.93
C GLY A 127 -4.05 -9.61 -0.72
N LEU A 128 -4.55 -9.33 0.49
CA LEU A 128 -4.02 -9.92 1.73
C LEU A 128 -4.32 -11.42 1.88
N ASN A 129 -5.02 -12.03 0.91
CA ASN A 129 -5.33 -13.46 0.83
C ASN A 129 -4.22 -14.29 0.15
N TYR A 130 -3.04 -13.73 -0.06
CA TYR A 130 -1.97 -14.39 -0.80
C TYR A 130 -1.54 -15.72 -0.17
N ILE A 131 -1.05 -16.61 -1.02
CA ILE A 131 -0.52 -17.91 -0.62
C ILE A 131 0.99 -17.77 -0.43
N ASN A 132 1.46 -18.13 0.76
CA ASN A 132 2.88 -18.18 1.08
C ASN A 132 3.59 -19.23 0.22
N TRP A 133 4.91 -19.12 0.11
CA TRP A 133 5.76 -20.04 -0.65
C TRP A 133 5.62 -21.51 -0.23
N ASP A 134 5.18 -21.78 1.00
CA ASP A 134 4.94 -23.12 1.55
C ASP A 134 3.52 -23.66 1.29
N GLY A 135 2.71 -22.92 0.54
CA GLY A 135 1.33 -23.27 0.21
C GLY A 135 0.29 -22.92 1.29
N THR A 136 0.72 -22.31 2.40
CA THR A 136 -0.21 -21.81 3.43
C THR A 136 -0.82 -20.48 3.01
N VAL A 137 -2.05 -20.20 3.45
CA VAL A 137 -2.67 -18.89 3.23
C VAL A 137 -2.05 -17.89 4.19
N SER A 138 -1.87 -16.64 3.74
CA SER A 138 -1.25 -15.56 4.51
C SER A 138 -1.85 -15.38 5.90
N VAL A 139 -1.05 -14.91 6.85
CA VAL A 139 -1.45 -14.71 8.25
C VAL A 139 -2.59 -13.71 8.46
N TYR A 140 -3.00 -12.97 7.42
CA TYR A 140 -4.14 -12.05 7.41
C TYR A 140 -5.50 -12.74 7.20
N THR A 141 -5.54 -14.08 7.20
CA THR A 141 -6.72 -14.86 6.83
C THR A 141 -7.70 -15.03 7.98
N ASN A 142 -8.62 -14.07 8.10
CA ASN A 142 -10.07 -14.31 8.18
C ASN A 142 -10.75 -13.07 8.80
N PRO A 143 -11.60 -12.34 8.04
CA PRO A 143 -12.36 -11.19 8.56
C PRO A 143 -13.18 -11.50 9.82
N ASP A 144 -13.61 -12.74 10.00
CA ASP A 144 -14.47 -13.14 11.10
C ASP A 144 -13.72 -13.48 12.40
N THR A 145 -12.41 -13.70 12.34
CA THR A 145 -11.62 -14.15 13.51
C THR A 145 -10.37 -13.33 13.81
N GLN A 146 -10.00 -12.38 12.95
CA GLN A 146 -8.83 -11.53 13.15
C GLN A 146 -9.16 -10.05 12.94
N ALA A 147 -8.54 -9.20 13.75
CA ALA A 147 -8.55 -7.76 13.55
C ALA A 147 -7.32 -7.34 12.73
N LEU A 148 -7.54 -6.55 11.68
CA LEU A 148 -6.48 -5.80 10.98
C LEU A 148 -6.36 -4.43 11.59
N TYR A 149 -5.13 -3.97 11.71
CA TYR A 149 -4.81 -2.64 12.20
C TYR A 149 -4.13 -1.86 11.08
N ILE A 150 -4.41 -0.57 11.01
CA ILE A 150 -3.76 0.34 10.07
C ILE A 150 -2.79 1.22 10.84
N GLU A 151 -1.52 1.12 10.48
CA GLU A 151 -0.48 2.04 10.91
C GLU A 151 -0.41 3.20 9.91
N ARG A 152 -0.43 4.44 10.43
CA ARG A 152 -0.29 5.65 9.64
C ARG A 152 0.86 6.49 10.15
N PHE A 153 1.73 6.88 9.23
CA PHE A 153 3.01 7.46 9.59
C PHE A 153 3.58 8.38 8.51
N THR A 154 4.51 9.23 8.92
CA THR A 154 5.44 9.93 8.03
C THR A 154 6.88 9.56 8.39
N SER A 155 7.80 9.75 7.45
CA SER A 155 9.21 9.39 7.59
C SER A 155 10.10 10.41 6.90
N GLU A 156 11.20 10.82 7.54
CA GLU A 156 12.22 11.70 6.93
C GLU A 156 13.06 10.97 5.88
N ASP A 157 12.96 9.64 5.84
CA ASP A 157 13.69 8.78 4.92
C ASP A 157 12.89 8.45 3.64
N THR A 158 11.67 8.99 3.52
CA THR A 158 10.72 8.61 2.46
C THR A 158 11.31 8.88 1.07
N GLU A 159 11.82 10.09 0.85
CA GLU A 159 12.35 10.50 -0.46
C GLU A 159 13.60 9.70 -0.88
N ASP A 160 14.36 9.19 0.09
CA ASP A 160 15.61 8.47 -0.16
C ASP A 160 15.39 6.97 -0.41
N TYR A 161 14.45 6.36 0.33
CA TYR A 161 14.34 4.91 0.39
C TYR A 161 13.03 4.34 -0.15
N VAL A 162 12.00 5.15 -0.39
CA VAL A 162 10.75 4.67 -0.99
C VAL A 162 10.83 4.76 -2.50
N VAL A 163 10.37 3.70 -3.19
CA VAL A 163 10.34 3.60 -4.66
C VAL A 163 9.08 2.90 -5.13
N HIS A 164 8.71 3.06 -6.40
CA HIS A 164 7.67 2.26 -7.01
C HIS A 164 8.01 0.76 -6.93
N SER A 165 6.98 -0.04 -6.66
CA SER A 165 7.10 -1.49 -6.56
C SER A 165 7.15 -2.16 -7.93
N TYR A 166 8.27 -2.04 -8.65
CA TYR A 166 8.38 -2.53 -10.02
C TYR A 166 9.43 -3.64 -10.13
N GLY A 167 9.21 -4.65 -10.97
CA GLY A 167 10.23 -5.67 -11.24
C GLY A 167 9.73 -7.07 -11.58
N GLY A 168 8.43 -7.31 -11.66
CA GLY A 168 7.92 -8.61 -12.09
C GLY A 168 7.77 -9.66 -10.98
N THR A 169 7.33 -10.85 -11.37
CA THR A 169 7.11 -11.99 -10.45
C THR A 169 8.14 -13.11 -10.63
N ILE A 170 9.01 -12.99 -11.64
CA ILE A 170 10.09 -13.93 -11.97
C ILE A 170 11.37 -13.15 -12.33
N ASP A 171 12.53 -13.82 -12.28
CA ASP A 171 13.83 -13.16 -12.50
C ASP A 171 13.98 -12.60 -13.92
N GLU A 172 13.35 -13.23 -14.92
CA GLU A 172 13.30 -12.72 -16.29
C GLU A 172 12.54 -11.41 -16.41
N ASP A 173 11.44 -11.26 -15.66
CA ASP A 173 10.65 -10.02 -15.65
C ASP A 173 11.43 -8.88 -15.00
N VAL A 174 12.19 -9.15 -13.94
CA VAL A 174 13.09 -8.16 -13.32
C VAL A 174 14.06 -7.60 -14.35
N LYS A 175 14.71 -8.50 -15.09
CA LYS A 175 15.65 -8.11 -16.15
C LYS A 175 14.95 -7.34 -17.26
N MET A 176 13.75 -7.77 -17.66
CA MET A 176 12.96 -7.09 -18.67
C MET A 176 12.64 -5.66 -18.25
N ALA A 177 12.14 -5.47 -17.02
CA ALA A 177 11.86 -4.14 -16.47
C ALA A 177 13.10 -3.25 -16.44
N GLN A 178 14.23 -3.75 -15.95
CA GLN A 178 15.50 -3.01 -15.94
C GLN A 178 15.94 -2.59 -17.34
N ASN A 179 15.87 -3.50 -18.32
CA ASN A 179 16.30 -3.22 -19.70
C ASN A 179 15.38 -2.22 -20.41
N VAL A 180 14.06 -2.39 -20.28
CA VAL A 180 13.10 -1.55 -20.99
C VAL A 180 13.01 -0.17 -20.33
N LEU A 181 12.87 -0.12 -19.01
CA LEU A 181 12.61 1.13 -18.29
C LEU A 181 13.88 1.83 -17.79
N GLY A 182 15.05 1.19 -17.89
CA GLY A 182 16.31 1.74 -17.40
C GLY A 182 16.38 1.80 -15.87
N LEU A 183 15.65 0.92 -15.17
CA LEU A 183 15.57 0.91 -13.72
C LEU A 183 16.83 0.33 -13.08
N ASP A 184 17.25 0.92 -11.96
CA ASP A 184 18.38 0.43 -11.16
C ASP A 184 18.00 -0.85 -10.39
N ALA A 185 18.94 -1.79 -10.29
CA ALA A 185 18.73 -3.07 -9.63
C ALA A 185 18.33 -2.97 -8.14
N ARG A 186 18.65 -1.85 -7.46
CA ARG A 186 18.24 -1.59 -6.07
C ARG A 186 16.82 -1.03 -5.95
N SER A 187 16.18 -0.73 -7.08
CA SER A 187 14.80 -0.21 -7.15
C SER A 187 13.89 -1.12 -7.96
N THR A 188 14.35 -2.33 -8.28
CA THR A 188 13.57 -3.36 -8.95
C THR A 188 13.47 -4.61 -8.10
N PHE A 189 12.26 -5.10 -7.88
CA PHE A 189 11.98 -6.17 -6.93
C PHE A 189 11.28 -7.32 -7.65
N LYS A 190 11.77 -8.55 -7.46
CA LYS A 190 10.96 -9.73 -7.75
C LYS A 190 9.93 -9.86 -6.64
N MET A 191 8.67 -9.90 -7.01
CA MET A 191 7.58 -9.95 -6.05
C MET A 191 6.82 -11.26 -6.14
N ASP A 192 6.55 -11.85 -4.98
CA ASP A 192 5.68 -13.02 -4.89
C ASP A 192 4.20 -12.60 -4.98
N SER A 193 3.28 -13.56 -4.97
CA SER A 193 1.84 -13.27 -4.84
C SER A 193 1.59 -12.43 -3.56
N PRO A 194 0.69 -11.41 -3.59
CA PRO A 194 -0.32 -11.10 -4.59
C PRO A 194 0.13 -10.07 -5.64
N TYR A 195 1.40 -9.69 -5.69
CA TYR A 195 1.86 -8.62 -6.56
C TYR A 195 1.82 -9.04 -8.03
N LEU A 196 1.44 -8.10 -8.90
CA LEU A 196 1.41 -8.31 -10.36
C LEU A 196 2.76 -7.99 -11.04
N GLY A 197 3.82 -7.73 -10.26
CA GLY A 197 5.12 -7.35 -10.83
C GLY A 197 5.22 -5.91 -11.32
N THR A 198 4.10 -5.20 -11.43
CA THR A 198 3.98 -3.94 -12.18
C THR A 198 3.80 -2.70 -11.30
N GLY A 199 3.78 -2.81 -9.98
CA GLY A 199 3.48 -1.69 -9.07
C GLY A 199 2.18 -1.87 -8.30
N VAL A 200 1.27 -2.70 -8.82
CA VAL A 200 -0.05 -2.94 -8.25
C VAL A 200 -0.17 -4.36 -7.69
N THR A 201 -1.02 -4.52 -6.68
CA THR A 201 -1.46 -5.83 -6.19
C THR A 201 -2.59 -6.38 -7.05
N LYS A 202 -2.70 -7.71 -7.06
CA LYS A 202 -3.87 -8.41 -7.53
C LYS A 202 -4.96 -8.33 -6.45
N ASP A 203 -6.17 -7.90 -6.82
CA ASP A 203 -7.29 -8.04 -5.90
C ASP A 203 -7.75 -9.52 -5.82
N ILE A 204 -8.55 -9.86 -4.82
CA ILE A 204 -8.94 -11.26 -4.60
C ILE A 204 -9.84 -11.83 -5.71
N ASP A 205 -10.51 -10.95 -6.45
CA ASP A 205 -11.47 -11.26 -7.52
C ASP A 205 -10.80 -11.30 -8.91
N GLY A 206 -9.48 -11.09 -8.98
CA GLY A 206 -8.70 -11.12 -10.21
C GLY A 206 -8.64 -9.80 -10.98
N GLY A 207 -9.07 -8.71 -10.36
CA GLY A 207 -8.84 -7.35 -10.83
C GLY A 207 -7.52 -6.77 -10.31
N ILE A 208 -7.49 -5.44 -10.17
CA ILE A 208 -6.35 -4.70 -9.64
C ILE A 208 -6.69 -4.13 -8.27
N GLY A 209 -5.75 -4.26 -7.35
CA GLY A 209 -5.80 -3.71 -6.02
C GLY A 209 -5.31 -2.27 -5.98
N LYS A 210 -4.34 -2.02 -5.10
CA LYS A 210 -3.72 -0.72 -4.91
C LYS A 210 -2.31 -0.69 -5.46
N LEU A 211 -1.85 0.51 -5.80
CA LEU A 211 -0.43 0.74 -5.97
C LEU A 211 0.25 0.64 -4.60
N GLU A 212 1.30 -0.15 -4.52
CA GLU A 212 2.18 -0.21 -3.36
C GLU A 212 3.56 0.29 -3.74
N PHE A 213 4.21 0.95 -2.79
CA PHE A 213 5.60 1.37 -2.88
C PHE A 213 6.45 0.42 -2.06
N MET A 214 7.70 0.23 -2.48
CA MET A 214 8.70 -0.57 -1.79
C MET A 214 9.67 0.32 -1.03
N THR A 215 10.03 -0.08 0.17
CA THR A 215 11.17 0.48 0.88
C THR A 215 12.45 -0.30 0.52
N LYS A 216 13.50 0.39 0.07
CA LYS A 216 14.81 -0.23 -0.23
C LYS A 216 15.49 -0.87 0.99
N LYS A 217 15.12 -0.40 2.18
CA LYS A 217 15.48 -0.90 3.51
C LYS A 217 14.45 -0.36 4.49
N GLU A 218 14.54 -0.78 5.74
CA GLU A 218 13.79 -0.19 6.85
C GLU A 218 13.94 1.35 6.88
N ILE A 219 12.81 2.07 6.97
CA ILE A 219 12.74 3.54 7.03
C ILE A 219 12.22 4.00 8.37
N SER A 220 12.73 5.09 8.93
CA SER A 220 12.34 5.57 10.26
C SER A 220 10.90 6.09 10.32
N VAL A 221 10.24 5.98 11.46
CA VAL A 221 8.88 6.50 11.70
C VAL A 221 8.97 7.74 12.59
N LYS A 222 8.71 8.92 12.02
CA LYS A 222 8.77 10.19 12.76
C LYS A 222 7.52 10.43 13.60
N TYR A 223 6.37 10.00 13.09
CA TYR A 223 5.09 10.12 13.77
C TYR A 223 4.28 8.85 13.59
N MET A 224 3.98 8.14 14.69
CA MET A 224 2.95 7.12 14.67
C MET A 224 1.62 7.77 15.05
N MET A 225 0.88 8.19 14.03
CA MET A 225 -0.35 8.95 14.22
C MET A 225 -1.54 8.01 14.30
N GLU A 226 -1.72 7.46 15.49
CA GLU A 226 -2.94 6.83 15.95
C GLU A 226 -3.44 5.63 15.14
N GLN A 227 -3.57 4.53 15.86
CA GLN A 227 -4.11 3.28 15.39
C GLN A 227 -5.56 3.48 14.98
N LEU A 228 -5.84 3.34 13.69
CA LEU A 228 -7.21 3.14 13.27
C LEU A 228 -7.62 1.75 13.72
N PHE A 229 -8.37 1.74 14.82
CA PHE A 229 -9.26 0.64 15.16
C PHE A 229 -10.29 0.53 14.04
N ILE A 230 -9.96 -0.18 12.97
CA ILE A 230 -11.00 -0.93 12.25
C ILE A 230 -11.20 -2.21 13.05
N ASN A 231 -11.69 -2.06 14.27
CA ASN A 231 -12.54 -3.11 14.77
C ASN A 231 -13.80 -2.91 13.93
N LEU A 232 -14.14 -3.86 13.04
CA LEU A 232 -15.44 -3.88 12.36
C LEU A 232 -16.62 -3.92 13.37
N LYS A 233 -16.34 -3.86 14.67
CA LYS A 233 -17.22 -3.38 15.73
C LYS A 233 -16.48 -2.35 16.60
N GLU A 234 -16.90 -1.09 16.55
CA GLU A 234 -16.42 0.03 17.36
C GLU A 234 -16.02 -0.37 18.79
N VAL A 235 -14.81 0.00 19.23
CA VAL A 235 -14.52 0.14 20.67
C VAL A 235 -13.68 1.40 20.89
N VAL A 236 -14.32 2.41 21.46
CA VAL A 236 -13.71 3.62 21.99
C VAL A 236 -12.91 3.28 23.24
N VAL A 237 -11.57 3.34 23.17
CA VAL A 237 -10.72 3.18 24.36
C VAL A 237 -10.61 4.51 25.11
N LYS A 238 -11.26 4.59 26.28
CA LYS A 238 -11.00 5.62 27.29
C LYS A 238 -9.67 5.33 27.98
N LYS A 239 -8.79 6.33 28.05
CA LYS A 239 -7.60 6.28 28.91
C LYS A 239 -8.00 6.55 30.38
N TYR A 240 -7.50 5.73 31.30
CA TYR A 240 -7.40 6.05 32.72
C TYR A 240 -6.21 7.00 32.95
#